data_AF-A0A212CFU3-F1
#
_entry.id   AF-A0A212CFU3-F1
#
_cell.length_a   1.000
_cell.length_b   1.000
_cell.length_c   1.000
_cell.angle_alpha   90.00
_cell.angle_beta   90.00
_cell.angle_gamma   90.00
#
_symmetry.space_group_name_H-M   'P 1'
#
loop_
_entity.id
_entity.type
_entity.pdbx_description
1 polymer ?
#
loop_
_entity_poly.entity_id
_entity_poly.type
_entity_poly.pdbx_seq_one_letter_code
_entity_poly.pdbx_strand_id
1 'polypeptide(L)'
;MLKSGLTVLSLGSADGMYEVSFYSNALVSYDGSIFWLPPAIYKSACKIEVKHFPFDQQNCTMKFRSWTYDRTEIDLVLKSDVANLDDFTPSGEWDIVALPGRRNENPDDSTYVDITYDFIIRRKPLFYTINLIIPCVLITSLAILVFYLPSDCGEKMTLCISVLLALTVFLLLISKIVPPTSLDVPLVGKYLMFTMVLVTFSIVTSVCVLNVHHRSPTTHTMAPWVKVVFLEKLPTLLFMQQPRHRCARQRLHLGVWVAAEGNGVSEDWKYVAMVIDRLFLWIFVFVCVFGTIGMFLQPLFQNYTTATFLHADHSAPSSK
;
A
#
# COMPACT_ATOMS: atom_id res chain seq x y z
N MET A 1 -7.82 54.91 -2.27
CA MET A 1 -8.41 53.63 -2.70
C MET A 1 -8.16 53.43 -4.19
N LEU A 2 -6.98 52.94 -4.56
CA LEU A 2 -6.78 52.40 -5.91
C LEU A 2 -7.15 50.91 -5.80
N LYS A 3 -8.42 50.58 -6.07
CA LYS A 3 -8.74 49.26 -6.61
C LYS A 3 -8.19 49.27 -8.04
N SER A 4 -6.89 49.07 -8.19
CA SER A 4 -6.31 48.77 -9.49
C SER A 4 -7.00 47.51 -9.98
N GLY A 5 -7.80 47.61 -11.04
CA GLY A 5 -8.70 46.56 -11.56
C GLY A 5 -8.01 45.27 -12.04
N LEU A 6 -6.72 45.09 -11.73
CA LEU A 6 -5.89 43.98 -12.14
C LEU A 6 -6.09 42.80 -11.17
N THR A 7 -7.14 42.03 -11.40
CA THR A 7 -7.47 40.85 -10.58
C THR A 7 -6.80 39.61 -11.19
N VAL A 8 -5.59 39.29 -10.73
CA VAL A 8 -4.92 38.01 -11.03
C VAL A 8 -5.43 36.96 -10.05
N LEU A 9 -6.01 35.90 -10.60
CA LEU A 9 -6.66 34.82 -9.85
C LEU A 9 -5.86 33.52 -9.95
N SER A 10 -5.89 32.73 -8.89
CA SER A 10 -5.44 31.33 -8.93
C SER A 10 -6.53 30.45 -9.56
N LEU A 11 -6.37 30.13 -10.85
CA LEU A 11 -7.23 29.17 -11.55
C LEU A 11 -6.96 27.74 -11.02
N GLY A 12 -8.02 26.99 -10.75
CA GLY A 12 -7.94 25.68 -10.12
C GLY A 12 -8.02 25.70 -8.58
N SER A 13 -8.52 26.80 -8.00
CA SER A 13 -8.83 26.85 -6.57
C SER A 13 -9.88 25.79 -6.19
N ALA A 14 -9.62 25.05 -5.11
CA ALA A 14 -10.48 23.98 -4.61
C ALA A 14 -11.60 24.48 -3.69
N ASP A 15 -11.45 25.66 -3.09
CA ASP A 15 -12.40 26.24 -2.13
C ASP A 15 -13.15 27.48 -2.67
N GLY A 16 -12.95 27.82 -3.94
CA GLY A 16 -13.58 28.98 -4.58
C GLY A 16 -12.98 30.33 -4.15
N MET A 17 -11.87 30.32 -3.41
CA MET A 17 -11.08 31.52 -3.11
C MET A 17 -10.07 31.73 -4.24
N TYR A 18 -10.32 32.75 -5.05
CA TYR A 18 -9.48 33.05 -6.21
C TYR A 18 -8.57 34.27 -5.98
N GLU A 19 -9.03 35.22 -5.16
CA GLU A 19 -8.35 36.48 -4.85
C GLU A 19 -7.31 36.32 -3.72
N VAL A 20 -6.50 37.37 -3.51
CA VAL A 20 -5.52 37.44 -2.43
C VAL A 20 -6.19 37.50 -1.06
N SER A 21 -5.55 36.94 -0.04
CA SER A 21 -6.12 36.89 1.32
C SER A 21 -6.09 38.24 2.03
N PHE A 22 -5.09 39.07 1.73
CA PHE A 22 -4.98 40.42 2.28
C PHE A 22 -4.47 41.40 1.22
N TYR A 23 -5.20 42.49 1.05
CA TYR A 23 -4.83 43.58 0.15
C TYR A 23 -3.82 44.50 0.85
N SER A 24 -2.52 44.23 0.65
CA SER A 24 -1.44 45.09 1.13
C SER A 24 -1.31 46.37 0.29
N ASN A 25 -0.62 47.37 0.84
CA ASN A 25 -0.29 48.58 0.09
C ASN A 25 0.70 48.26 -1.04
N ALA A 26 0.51 48.87 -2.21
CA ALA A 26 1.49 48.83 -3.30
C ALA A 26 2.49 49.98 -3.14
N LEU A 27 3.77 49.71 -3.39
CA LEU A 27 4.83 50.71 -3.43
C LEU A 27 4.87 51.30 -4.85
N VAL A 28 4.81 52.62 -4.96
CA VAL A 28 4.86 53.33 -6.23
C VAL A 28 6.15 54.14 -6.30
N SER A 29 6.94 53.92 -7.35
CA SER A 29 8.18 54.63 -7.63
C SER A 29 7.95 55.87 -8.49
N TYR A 30 8.94 56.77 -8.54
CA TYR A 30 8.85 58.04 -9.29
C TYR A 30 8.76 57.85 -10.82
N ASP A 31 9.20 56.70 -11.34
CA ASP A 31 9.14 56.30 -12.75
C ASP A 31 7.78 55.70 -13.15
N GLY A 32 6.86 55.57 -12.19
CA GLY A 32 5.56 54.94 -12.38
C GLY A 32 5.58 53.42 -12.23
N SER A 33 6.70 52.80 -11.86
CA SER A 33 6.74 51.38 -11.54
C SER A 33 6.01 51.09 -10.22
N ILE A 34 5.21 50.02 -10.21
CA ILE A 34 4.40 49.61 -9.06
C ILE A 34 4.89 48.25 -8.59
N PHE A 35 5.28 48.15 -7.33
CA PHE A 35 5.67 46.91 -6.67
C PHE A 35 4.62 46.51 -5.64
N TRP A 36 4.02 45.34 -5.82
CA TRP A 36 2.94 44.86 -4.96
C TRP A 36 3.16 43.39 -4.58
N LEU A 37 3.21 43.12 -3.28
CA LEU A 37 3.35 41.78 -2.70
C LEU A 37 2.23 41.55 -1.67
N PRO A 38 1.04 41.15 -2.12
CA PRO A 38 -0.04 40.73 -1.22
C PRO A 38 0.20 39.29 -0.74
N PRO A 39 0.06 39.00 0.57
CA PRO A 39 0.09 37.62 1.04
C PRO A 39 -1.23 36.92 0.67
N ALA A 40 -1.12 35.67 0.23
CA ALA A 40 -2.27 34.85 -0.16
C ALA A 40 -2.11 33.41 0.31
N ILE A 41 -3.22 32.81 0.74
CA ILE A 41 -3.34 31.38 1.04
C ILE A 41 -4.17 30.78 -0.10
N TYR A 42 -3.48 30.13 -1.05
CA TYR A 42 -4.14 29.43 -2.13
C TYR A 42 -4.35 27.96 -1.78
N LYS A 43 -5.56 27.46 -2.05
CA LYS A 43 -5.87 26.03 -2.00
C LYS A 43 -6.12 25.54 -3.42
N SER A 44 -5.13 24.92 -4.05
CA SER A 44 -5.26 24.39 -5.41
C SER A 44 -5.77 22.95 -5.42
N ALA A 45 -6.63 22.62 -6.38
CA ALA A 45 -7.00 21.26 -6.68
C ALA A 45 -5.84 20.54 -7.40
N CYS A 46 -5.36 19.44 -6.81
CA CYS A 46 -4.31 18.61 -7.38
C CYS A 46 -4.77 17.15 -7.41
N LYS A 47 -4.54 16.48 -8.53
CA LYS A 47 -4.80 15.05 -8.66
C LYS A 47 -3.66 14.28 -7.99
N ILE A 48 -3.98 13.54 -6.93
CA ILE A 48 -3.00 12.76 -6.17
C ILE A 48 -2.80 11.39 -6.84
N GLU A 49 -1.54 11.05 -7.13
CA GLU A 49 -1.15 9.73 -7.62
C GLU A 49 -0.81 8.80 -6.46
N VAL A 50 -1.63 7.78 -6.24
CA VAL A 50 -1.54 6.89 -5.05
C VAL A 50 -0.76 5.60 -5.28
N LYS A 51 -0.27 5.37 -6.50
CA LYS A 51 0.35 4.09 -6.92
C LYS A 51 1.51 3.65 -6.00
N HIS A 52 2.36 4.59 -5.60
CA HIS A 52 3.55 4.33 -4.79
C HIS A 52 3.43 4.84 -3.35
N PHE A 53 2.23 5.15 -2.87
CA PHE A 53 2.00 5.58 -1.49
C PHE A 53 2.61 4.56 -0.48
N PRO A 54 3.37 4.99 0.55
CA PRO A 54 3.67 6.36 1.00
C PRO A 54 5.00 6.95 0.46
N PHE A 55 5.61 6.31 -0.54
CA PHE A 55 6.84 6.76 -1.20
C PHE A 55 6.54 7.57 -2.48
N ASP A 56 5.40 8.26 -2.48
CA ASP A 56 4.86 8.99 -3.62
C ASP A 56 5.54 10.35 -3.83
N GLN A 57 5.63 10.73 -5.10
CA GLN A 57 5.97 12.07 -5.54
C GLN A 57 4.75 12.63 -6.27
N GLN A 58 4.39 13.88 -5.96
CA GLN A 58 3.24 14.56 -6.53
C GLN A 58 3.73 15.74 -7.37
N ASN A 59 3.01 16.02 -8.45
CA ASN A 59 3.20 17.20 -9.29
C ASN A 59 1.91 18.01 -9.29
N CYS A 60 1.86 19.02 -8.42
CA CYS A 60 0.69 19.85 -8.25
C CYS A 60 0.88 21.19 -8.93
N THR A 61 -0.03 21.60 -9.80
CA THR A 61 0.09 22.84 -10.55
C THR A 61 -0.75 23.94 -9.95
N MET A 62 -0.20 25.14 -9.79
CA MET A 62 -0.95 26.35 -9.49
C MET A 62 -0.91 27.29 -10.68
N LYS A 63 -2.08 27.67 -11.21
CA LYS A 63 -2.20 28.49 -12.42
C LYS A 63 -2.68 29.89 -12.07
N PHE A 64 -1.99 30.90 -12.55
CA PHE A 64 -2.31 32.30 -12.33
C PHE A 64 -2.64 32.98 -13.66
N ARG A 65 -3.79 33.66 -13.71
CA ARG A 65 -4.25 34.41 -14.89
C ARG A 65 -5.10 35.61 -14.45
N SER A 66 -5.13 36.67 -15.26
CA SER A 66 -6.12 37.74 -15.13
C SER A 66 -7.52 37.25 -15.47
N TRP A 67 -8.50 37.50 -14.61
CA TRP A 67 -9.88 37.11 -14.88
C TRP A 67 -10.58 38.05 -15.88
N THR A 68 -10.27 39.33 -15.79
CA THR A 68 -10.98 40.41 -16.50
C THR A 68 -10.33 40.84 -17.80
N TYR A 69 -9.04 40.55 -17.97
CA TYR A 69 -8.23 41.08 -19.06
C TYR A 69 -7.53 39.95 -19.80
N ASP A 70 -7.35 40.13 -21.10
CA ASP A 70 -6.66 39.19 -21.97
C ASP A 70 -5.24 39.67 -22.32
N ARG A 71 -4.48 38.82 -23.02
CA ARG A 71 -3.08 39.09 -23.42
C ARG A 71 -2.87 40.44 -24.11
N THR A 72 -3.86 40.92 -24.86
CA THR A 72 -3.76 42.20 -25.61
C THR A 72 -3.75 43.42 -24.69
N GLU A 73 -4.27 43.29 -23.47
CA GLU A 73 -4.37 44.37 -22.49
C GLU A 73 -3.31 44.23 -21.40
N ILE A 74 -3.04 42.99 -20.96
CA ILE A 74 -2.03 42.69 -19.93
C ILE A 74 -1.22 41.49 -20.39
N ASP A 75 0.11 41.67 -20.46
CA ASP A 75 1.04 40.57 -20.67
C ASP A 75 1.64 40.11 -19.33
N LEU A 76 1.36 38.86 -18.96
CA LEU A 76 1.89 38.23 -17.76
C LEU A 76 3.27 37.63 -18.08
N VAL A 77 4.28 38.02 -17.31
CA VAL A 77 5.67 37.57 -17.48
C VAL A 77 6.21 37.06 -16.15
N LEU A 78 7.01 35.98 -16.18
CA LEU A 78 7.66 35.46 -14.98
C LEU A 78 8.80 36.38 -14.55
N LYS A 79 8.89 36.64 -13.24
CA LYS A 79 10.04 37.33 -12.65
C LYS A 79 11.29 36.43 -12.65
N SER A 80 11.11 35.13 -12.47
CA SER A 80 12.15 34.10 -12.47
C SER A 80 11.57 32.76 -12.91
N ASP A 81 12.40 31.90 -13.51
CA ASP A 81 11.99 30.56 -13.97
C ASP A 81 11.73 29.57 -12.83
N VAL A 82 12.15 29.91 -11.61
CA VAL A 82 11.95 29.15 -10.39
C VAL A 82 11.37 30.05 -9.31
N ALA A 83 10.46 29.50 -8.51
CA ALA A 83 9.90 30.20 -7.37
C ALA A 83 10.96 30.40 -6.28
N ASN A 84 10.98 31.58 -5.66
CA ASN A 84 11.92 31.87 -4.60
C ASN A 84 11.54 31.15 -3.29
N LEU A 85 12.53 30.62 -2.56
CA LEU A 85 12.37 29.85 -1.33
C LEU A 85 13.14 30.42 -0.12
N ASP A 86 13.67 31.65 -0.21
CA ASP A 86 14.57 32.22 0.80
C ASP A 86 13.98 32.25 2.23
N ASP A 87 12.67 32.49 2.38
CA ASP A 87 11.95 32.50 3.67
C ASP A 87 11.05 31.27 3.88
N PHE A 88 11.42 30.12 3.29
CA PHE A 88 10.62 28.90 3.39
C PHE A 88 10.89 28.12 4.67
N THR A 89 9.82 27.82 5.43
CA THR A 89 9.87 26.86 6.54
C THR A 89 9.50 25.46 6.02
N PRO A 90 10.38 24.45 6.14
CA PRO A 90 10.14 23.13 5.58
C PRO A 90 8.98 22.41 6.26
N SER A 91 8.20 21.66 5.48
CA SER A 91 7.11 20.83 5.99
C SER A 91 7.63 19.56 6.66
N GLY A 92 6.92 19.12 7.70
CA GLY A 92 7.19 17.85 8.38
C GLY A 92 6.79 16.62 7.56
N GLU A 93 5.87 16.77 6.61
CA GLU A 93 5.32 15.67 5.81
C GLU A 93 5.82 15.67 4.35
N TRP A 94 6.09 16.85 3.80
CA TRP A 94 6.45 17.01 2.39
C TRP A 94 7.81 17.71 2.25
N ASP A 95 8.60 17.25 1.29
CA ASP A 95 9.82 17.88 0.84
C ASP A 95 9.61 18.46 -0.55
N ILE A 96 10.12 19.66 -0.81
CA ILE A 96 9.97 20.28 -2.12
C ILE A 96 11.18 19.93 -2.97
N VAL A 97 10.96 19.16 -4.03
CA VAL A 97 12.02 18.71 -4.95
C VAL A 97 12.31 19.80 -5.98
N ALA A 98 11.28 20.42 -6.55
CA ALA A 98 11.43 21.52 -7.50
C ALA A 98 10.15 22.39 -7.60
N LEU A 99 10.33 23.67 -7.94
CA LEU A 99 9.24 24.61 -8.23
C LEU A 99 9.50 25.44 -9.51
N PRO A 100 9.52 24.81 -10.70
CA PRO A 100 9.62 25.58 -11.93
C PRO A 100 8.35 26.38 -12.21
N GLY A 101 8.53 27.61 -12.68
CA GLY A 101 7.49 28.45 -13.24
C GLY A 101 7.52 28.35 -14.77
N ARG A 102 6.36 28.24 -15.40
CA ARG A 102 6.21 28.20 -16.86
C ARG A 102 5.11 29.14 -17.31
N ARG A 103 5.36 29.87 -18.40
CA ARG A 103 4.34 30.65 -19.10
C ARG A 103 3.75 29.74 -20.18
N ASN A 104 2.43 29.53 -20.17
CA ASN A 104 1.78 28.82 -21.25
C ASN A 104 1.00 29.80 -22.13
N GLU A 105 1.11 29.59 -23.44
CA GLU A 105 0.27 30.20 -24.45
C GLU A 105 -0.54 29.08 -25.11
N ASN A 106 -1.86 29.24 -25.21
CA ASN A 106 -2.68 28.23 -25.84
C ASN A 106 -2.61 28.40 -27.37
N PRO A 107 -2.26 27.37 -28.16
CA PRO A 107 -2.18 27.50 -29.62
C PRO A 107 -3.53 27.79 -30.27
N ASP A 108 -4.60 27.24 -29.69
CA ASP A 108 -5.98 27.38 -30.19
C ASP A 108 -6.60 28.74 -29.84
N ASP A 109 -6.10 29.38 -28.77
CA ASP A 109 -6.58 30.67 -28.29
C ASP A 109 -5.41 31.60 -27.97
N SER A 110 -5.03 32.41 -28.95
CA SER A 110 -3.88 33.33 -28.87
C SER A 110 -4.02 34.42 -27.80
N THR A 111 -5.22 34.66 -27.27
CA THR A 111 -5.47 35.62 -26.18
C THR A 111 -5.28 34.99 -24.79
N TYR A 112 -5.23 33.66 -24.72
CA TYR A 112 -5.02 32.91 -23.49
C TYR A 112 -3.54 32.89 -23.09
N VAL A 113 -3.23 33.54 -21.97
CA VAL A 113 -1.92 33.47 -21.32
C VAL A 113 -2.10 33.20 -19.83
N ASP A 114 -1.37 32.22 -19.32
CA ASP A 114 -1.31 31.91 -17.89
C ASP A 114 0.12 31.64 -17.43
N ILE A 115 0.36 31.88 -16.13
CA ILE A 115 1.59 31.54 -15.45
C ILE A 115 1.30 30.34 -14.55
N THR A 116 1.91 29.19 -14.85
CA THR A 116 1.77 27.98 -14.05
C THR A 116 3.04 27.73 -13.24
N TYR A 117 2.90 27.52 -11.94
CA TYR A 117 3.97 26.97 -11.10
C TYR A 117 3.70 25.51 -10.81
N ASP A 118 4.67 24.65 -11.11
CA ASP A 118 4.59 23.21 -10.85
C ASP A 118 5.28 22.89 -9.51
N PHE A 119 4.51 22.39 -8.54
CA PHE A 119 4.99 21.97 -7.23
C PHE A 119 5.32 20.49 -7.28
N ILE A 120 6.59 20.18 -7.49
CA ILE A 120 7.10 18.82 -7.45
C ILE A 120 7.50 18.50 -6.01
N ILE A 121 6.61 17.80 -5.30
CA ILE A 121 6.75 17.51 -3.87
C ILE A 121 6.87 16.02 -3.61
N ARG A 122 7.68 15.63 -2.63
CA ARG A 122 7.92 14.24 -2.23
C ARG A 122 7.50 14.02 -0.78
N ARG A 123 6.77 12.94 -0.51
CA ARG A 123 6.34 12.61 0.86
C ARG A 123 7.50 12.06 1.69
N LYS A 124 7.57 12.43 2.97
CA LYS A 124 8.44 11.83 3.98
C LYS A 124 7.77 10.55 4.55
N PRO A 125 8.28 9.34 4.26
CA PRO A 125 7.53 8.09 4.48
C PRO A 125 7.62 7.53 5.91
N LEU A 126 8.45 8.10 6.79
CA LEU A 126 8.79 7.53 8.10
C LEU A 126 7.56 7.22 8.97
N PHE A 127 6.65 8.20 9.09
CA PHE A 127 5.44 8.05 9.89
C PHE A 127 4.56 6.88 9.40
N TYR A 128 4.35 6.79 8.08
CA TYR A 128 3.54 5.74 7.46
C TYR A 128 4.25 4.38 7.48
N THR A 129 5.59 4.36 7.41
CA THR A 129 6.37 3.13 7.51
C THR A 129 6.18 2.49 8.88
N ILE A 130 6.30 3.27 9.95
CA ILE A 130 6.15 2.77 11.32
C ILE A 130 4.70 2.39 11.64
N ASN A 131 3.74 3.23 11.27
CA ASN A 131 2.35 3.07 11.71
C ASN A 131 1.46 2.26 10.74
N LEU A 132 1.86 2.09 9.48
CA LEU A 132 1.11 1.28 8.51
C LEU A 132 1.89 0.05 8.08
N ILE A 133 3.15 0.18 7.62
CA ILE A 133 3.89 -0.95 7.03
C ILE A 133 4.28 -1.98 8.08
N ILE A 134 4.87 -1.57 9.21
CA ILE A 134 5.31 -2.52 10.26
C ILE A 134 4.15 -3.36 10.81
N PRO A 135 2.98 -2.79 11.20
CA PRO A 135 1.84 -3.59 11.65
C PRO A 135 1.32 -4.55 10.57
N CYS A 136 1.31 -4.15 9.29
CA CYS A 136 0.91 -5.04 8.20
C CYS A 136 1.83 -6.26 8.08
N VAL A 137 3.14 -6.06 8.15
CA VAL A 137 4.12 -7.18 8.13
C VAL A 137 3.92 -8.10 9.33
N LEU A 138 3.73 -7.55 10.53
CA LEU A 138 3.46 -8.33 11.74
C LEU A 138 2.17 -9.15 11.61
N ILE A 139 1.08 -8.56 11.12
CA ILE A 139 -0.18 -9.28 10.90
C ILE A 139 -0.01 -10.42 9.89
N THR A 140 0.77 -10.22 8.82
CA THR A 140 1.05 -11.31 7.87
C THR A 140 1.90 -12.42 8.48
N SER A 141 2.81 -12.11 9.40
CA SER A 141 3.55 -13.13 10.14
C SER A 141 2.64 -13.93 11.07
N LEU A 142 1.66 -13.28 11.72
CA LEU A 142 0.66 -13.96 12.55
C LEU A 142 -0.24 -14.89 11.72
N ALA A 143 -0.59 -14.49 10.49
CA ALA A 143 -1.35 -15.35 9.57
C ALA A 143 -0.61 -16.65 9.21
N ILE A 144 0.72 -16.62 9.12
CA ILE A 144 1.55 -17.82 8.93
C ILE A 144 1.62 -18.66 10.21
N LEU A 145 1.78 -17.99 11.37
CA LEU A 145 1.89 -18.65 12.68
C LEU A 145 0.65 -19.50 13.02
N VAL A 146 -0.54 -19.12 12.53
CA VAL A 146 -1.79 -19.90 12.66
C VAL A 146 -1.64 -21.36 12.24
N PHE A 147 -0.97 -21.63 11.12
CA PHE A 147 -0.78 -22.98 10.60
C PHE A 147 0.34 -23.74 11.31
N TYR A 148 1.16 -23.04 12.09
CA TYR A 148 2.15 -23.68 12.94
C TYR A 148 1.53 -24.17 14.26
N LEU A 149 0.42 -23.56 14.69
CA LEU A 149 -0.25 -23.91 15.94
C LEU A 149 -1.05 -25.21 15.79
N PRO A 150 -0.82 -26.23 16.64
CA PRO A 150 -1.57 -27.47 16.60
C PRO A 150 -3.05 -27.23 16.95
N SER A 151 -3.95 -28.01 16.34
CA SER A 151 -5.39 -27.93 16.54
C SER A 151 -5.85 -28.34 17.95
N ASP A 152 -4.98 -28.97 18.74
CA ASP A 152 -5.28 -29.41 20.11
C ASP A 152 -5.54 -28.26 21.08
N CYS A 153 -5.01 -27.06 20.81
CA CYS A 153 -5.10 -25.92 21.71
C CYS A 153 -6.46 -25.19 21.65
N GLY A 154 -7.33 -25.46 20.68
CA GLY A 154 -8.63 -24.78 20.50
C GLY A 154 -8.53 -23.30 20.06
N GLU A 155 -7.45 -22.61 20.42
CA GLU A 155 -7.22 -21.18 20.14
C GLU A 155 -6.94 -20.85 18.66
N LYS A 156 -6.70 -21.87 17.83
CA LYS A 156 -6.41 -21.71 16.39
C LYS A 156 -7.49 -20.92 15.66
N MET A 157 -8.76 -21.21 15.94
CA MET A 157 -9.89 -20.54 15.28
C MET A 157 -10.02 -19.08 15.72
N THR A 158 -9.85 -18.82 17.02
CA THR A 158 -9.85 -17.47 17.59
C THR A 158 -8.76 -16.61 16.96
N LEU A 159 -7.53 -17.13 16.87
CA LEU A 159 -6.40 -16.43 16.25
C LEU A 159 -6.70 -16.06 14.78
N CYS A 160 -7.27 -16.96 13.99
CA CYS A 160 -7.63 -16.68 12.59
C CYS A 160 -8.64 -15.53 12.47
N ILE A 161 -9.69 -15.56 13.29
CA ILE A 161 -10.77 -14.56 13.26
C ILE A 161 -10.24 -13.20 13.73
N SER A 162 -9.41 -13.17 14.79
CA SER A 162 -8.76 -11.95 15.26
C SER A 162 -7.83 -11.34 14.21
N VAL A 163 -7.08 -12.15 13.47
CA VAL A 163 -6.24 -11.69 12.36
C VAL A 163 -7.08 -11.11 11.22
N LEU A 164 -8.19 -11.76 10.85
CA LEU A 164 -9.12 -11.23 9.84
C LEU A 164 -9.72 -9.88 10.26
N LEU A 165 -10.15 -9.76 11.51
CA LEU A 165 -10.68 -8.50 12.06
C LEU A 165 -9.61 -7.39 12.08
N ALA A 166 -8.37 -7.73 12.46
CA ALA A 166 -7.28 -6.76 12.42
C ALA A 166 -7.04 -6.27 10.98
N LEU A 167 -7.00 -7.17 9.99
CA LEU A 167 -6.85 -6.82 8.58
C LEU A 167 -7.97 -5.87 8.09
N THR A 168 -9.23 -6.12 8.46
CA THR A 168 -10.33 -5.23 8.08
C THR A 168 -10.21 -3.85 8.72
N VAL A 169 -9.80 -3.77 9.99
CA VAL A 169 -9.55 -2.48 10.66
C VAL A 169 -8.43 -1.70 9.98
N PHE A 170 -7.31 -2.35 9.62
CA PHE A 170 -6.21 -1.71 8.89
C PHE A 170 -6.62 -1.25 7.49
N LEU A 171 -7.44 -2.03 6.78
CA LEU A 171 -7.99 -1.63 5.49
C LEU A 171 -8.89 -0.39 5.62
N LEU A 172 -9.73 -0.34 6.65
CA LEU A 172 -10.57 0.83 6.95
C LEU A 172 -9.72 2.06 7.26
N LEU A 173 -8.65 1.91 8.05
CA LEU A 173 -7.70 2.99 8.33
C LEU A 173 -7.11 3.56 7.03
N ILE A 174 -6.68 2.70 6.11
CA ILE A 174 -6.12 3.13 4.82
C ILE A 174 -7.16 3.84 3.95
N SER A 175 -8.40 3.37 3.93
CA SER A 175 -9.48 4.02 3.17
C SER A 175 -9.83 5.42 3.69
N LYS A 176 -9.40 5.77 4.91
CA LYS A 176 -9.55 7.12 5.48
C LYS A 176 -8.37 8.03 5.19
N ILE A 177 -7.17 7.46 4.99
CA ILE A 177 -5.94 8.23 4.73
C ILE A 177 -5.78 8.51 3.23
N VAL A 178 -6.08 7.52 2.38
CA VAL A 178 -5.93 7.61 0.93
C VAL A 178 -7.26 8.04 0.32
N PRO A 179 -7.29 9.01 -0.61
CA PRO A 179 -8.53 9.41 -1.27
C PRO A 179 -9.16 8.22 -2.02
N PRO A 180 -10.51 8.14 -2.10
CA PRO A 180 -11.20 7.08 -2.83
C PRO A 180 -11.05 7.30 -4.34
N THR A 181 -9.90 6.91 -4.90
CA THR A 181 -9.62 6.96 -6.34
C THR A 181 -9.70 5.57 -6.95
N SER A 182 -10.43 5.41 -8.05
CA SER A 182 -10.54 4.13 -8.79
C SER A 182 -9.49 3.96 -9.89
N LEU A 183 -8.75 5.02 -10.22
CA LEU A 183 -7.75 5.01 -11.29
C LEU A 183 -6.58 4.09 -10.95
N ASP A 184 -6.16 4.13 -9.68
CA ASP A 184 -5.06 3.32 -9.17
C ASP A 184 -5.35 2.91 -7.72
N VAL A 185 -5.00 1.67 -7.37
CA VAL A 185 -5.06 1.17 -5.99
C VAL A 185 -3.66 1.25 -5.39
N PRO A 186 -3.48 1.82 -4.17
CA PRO A 186 -2.18 1.91 -3.52
C PRO A 186 -1.56 0.53 -3.29
N LEU A 187 -0.24 0.45 -3.37
CA LEU A 187 0.50 -0.81 -3.19
C LEU A 187 0.15 -1.50 -1.86
N VAL A 188 0.09 -0.75 -0.77
CA VAL A 188 -0.28 -1.27 0.56
C VAL A 188 -1.72 -1.80 0.58
N GLY A 189 -2.65 -1.13 -0.13
CA GLY A 189 -4.03 -1.60 -0.27
C GLY A 189 -4.12 -2.92 -1.05
N LYS A 190 -3.36 -3.05 -2.15
CA LYS A 190 -3.27 -4.32 -2.90
C LYS A 190 -2.72 -5.45 -2.03
N TYR A 191 -1.70 -5.17 -1.22
CA TYR A 191 -1.14 -6.14 -0.28
C TYR A 191 -2.17 -6.60 0.75
N LEU A 192 -2.89 -5.67 1.38
CA LEU A 192 -3.90 -6.03 2.38
C LEU A 192 -5.07 -6.81 1.79
N MET A 193 -5.53 -6.42 0.59
CA MET A 193 -6.56 -7.19 -0.13
C MET A 193 -6.11 -8.61 -0.45
N PHE A 194 -4.87 -8.80 -0.91
CA PHE A 194 -4.29 -10.11 -1.13
C PHE A 194 -4.23 -10.93 0.18
N THR A 195 -3.76 -10.33 1.27
CA THR A 195 -3.69 -11.01 2.57
C THR A 195 -5.07 -11.36 3.13
N MET A 196 -6.08 -10.52 2.89
CA MET A 196 -7.45 -10.80 3.31
C MET A 196 -8.01 -12.04 2.60
N VAL A 197 -7.77 -12.18 1.28
CA VAL A 197 -8.14 -13.37 0.52
C VAL A 197 -7.39 -14.61 1.00
N LEU A 198 -6.10 -14.48 1.33
CA LEU A 198 -5.33 -15.60 1.89
C LEU A 198 -5.86 -16.02 3.27
N VAL A 199 -6.16 -15.07 4.16
CA VAL A 199 -6.68 -15.36 5.50
C VAL A 199 -8.07 -15.99 5.44
N THR A 200 -8.95 -15.57 4.52
CA THR A 200 -10.24 -16.24 4.36
C THR A 200 -10.10 -17.67 3.87
N PHE A 201 -9.21 -17.93 2.90
CA PHE A 201 -8.89 -19.30 2.50
C PHE A 201 -8.28 -20.11 3.66
N SER A 202 -7.44 -19.49 4.47
CA SER A 202 -6.84 -20.10 5.67
C SER A 202 -7.89 -20.53 6.69
N ILE A 203 -8.88 -19.69 6.97
CA ILE A 203 -10.00 -20.02 7.86
C ILE A 203 -10.75 -21.26 7.34
N VAL A 204 -11.10 -21.30 6.05
CA VAL A 204 -11.80 -22.45 5.45
C VAL A 204 -10.97 -23.72 5.58
N THR A 205 -9.68 -23.68 5.23
CA THR A 205 -8.79 -24.85 5.38
C THR A 205 -8.64 -25.28 6.83
N SER A 206 -8.58 -24.34 7.79
CA SER A 206 -8.50 -24.64 9.22
C SER A 206 -9.76 -25.32 9.75
N VAL A 207 -10.95 -24.91 9.29
CA VAL A 207 -12.22 -25.61 9.60
C VAL A 207 -12.21 -27.03 9.02
N CYS A 208 -11.73 -27.22 7.79
CA CYS A 208 -11.60 -28.55 7.20
C CYS A 208 -10.62 -29.44 7.99
N VAL A 209 -9.45 -28.91 8.36
CA VAL A 209 -8.47 -29.63 9.20
C VAL A 209 -9.07 -30.00 10.55
N LEU A 210 -9.79 -29.08 11.18
CA LEU A 210 -10.47 -29.33 12.45
C LEU A 210 -11.55 -30.41 12.31
N ASN A 211 -12.32 -30.40 11.22
CA ASN A 211 -13.30 -31.44 10.91
C ASN A 211 -12.64 -32.83 10.75
N VAL A 212 -11.49 -32.89 10.09
CA VAL A 212 -10.70 -34.13 9.95
C VAL A 212 -10.10 -34.56 11.29
N HIS A 213 -9.63 -33.61 12.11
CA HIS A 213 -9.04 -33.87 13.42
C HIS A 213 -10.03 -34.48 14.42
N HIS A 214 -11.28 -33.99 14.43
CA HIS A 214 -12.34 -34.52 15.30
C HIS A 214 -13.05 -35.75 14.71
N ARG A 215 -12.60 -36.28 13.58
CA ARG A 215 -13.20 -37.47 12.97
C ARG A 215 -12.88 -38.71 13.80
N SER A 216 -13.91 -39.29 14.41
CA SER A 216 -13.81 -40.49 15.24
C SER A 216 -13.96 -41.77 14.40
N PRO A 217 -13.27 -42.87 14.74
CA PRO A 217 -13.41 -44.17 14.08
C PRO A 217 -14.84 -44.76 14.08
N THR A 218 -15.73 -44.26 14.92
CA THR A 218 -17.14 -44.70 14.97
C THR A 218 -18.01 -44.10 13.87
N THR A 219 -17.60 -42.98 13.26
CA THR A 219 -18.41 -42.28 12.24
C THR A 219 -17.87 -42.44 10.82
N HIS A 220 -16.57 -42.67 10.63
CA HIS A 220 -15.95 -42.80 9.32
C HIS A 220 -14.76 -43.76 9.26
N THR A 221 -14.74 -44.61 8.23
CA THR A 221 -13.61 -45.49 7.90
C THR A 221 -12.63 -44.77 6.97
N MET A 222 -11.33 -44.96 7.18
CA MET A 222 -10.28 -44.41 6.30
C MET A 222 -10.20 -45.21 4.99
N ALA A 223 -10.42 -44.54 3.86
CA ALA A 223 -10.22 -45.15 2.55
C ALA A 223 -8.73 -45.51 2.33
N PRO A 224 -8.41 -46.61 1.60
CA PRO A 224 -7.04 -47.08 1.41
C PRO A 224 -6.11 -46.04 0.77
N TRP A 225 -6.63 -45.24 -0.16
CA TRP A 225 -5.86 -44.19 -0.84
C TRP A 225 -5.44 -43.07 0.12
N VAL A 226 -6.27 -42.73 1.11
CA VAL A 226 -5.95 -41.70 2.13
C VAL A 226 -4.76 -42.15 2.96
N LYS A 227 -4.69 -43.45 3.30
CA LYS A 227 -3.56 -44.02 4.04
C LYS A 227 -2.26 -43.90 3.22
N VAL A 228 -2.27 -44.32 1.95
CA VAL A 228 -1.06 -44.24 1.11
C VAL A 228 -0.60 -42.79 0.90
N VAL A 229 -1.52 -41.88 0.63
CA VAL A 229 -1.18 -40.47 0.38
C VAL A 229 -0.67 -39.77 1.63
N PHE A 230 -1.42 -39.84 2.75
CA PHE A 230 -1.12 -39.06 3.96
C PHE A 230 -0.20 -39.75 4.97
N LEU A 231 -0.14 -41.09 5.01
CA LEU A 231 0.74 -41.81 5.95
C LEU A 231 2.06 -42.23 5.32
N GLU A 232 2.15 -42.36 3.99
CA GLU A 232 3.38 -42.84 3.32
C GLU A 232 4.01 -41.79 2.41
N LYS A 233 3.27 -41.16 1.49
CA LYS A 233 3.88 -40.27 0.47
C LYS A 233 4.14 -38.84 0.98
N LEU A 234 3.17 -38.22 1.63
CA LEU A 234 3.27 -36.83 2.11
C LEU A 234 4.29 -36.60 3.23
N PRO A 235 4.40 -37.47 4.26
CA PRO A 235 5.39 -37.29 5.32
C PRO A 235 6.84 -37.32 4.79
N THR A 236 7.11 -38.15 3.77
CA THR A 236 8.42 -38.21 3.11
C THR A 236 8.70 -36.95 2.29
N LEU A 237 7.68 -36.36 1.65
CA LEU A 237 7.81 -35.08 0.94
C LEU A 237 8.02 -33.89 1.90
N LEU A 238 7.34 -33.90 3.05
CA LEU A 238 7.38 -32.85 4.07
C LEU A 238 8.51 -33.02 5.10
N PHE A 239 9.43 -33.99 4.89
CA PHE A 239 10.52 -34.34 5.80
C PHE A 239 10.09 -34.55 7.27
N MET A 240 8.91 -35.12 7.50
CA MET A 240 8.44 -35.43 8.84
C MET A 240 8.87 -36.84 9.27
N GLN A 241 9.46 -36.94 10.46
CA GLN A 241 9.68 -38.23 11.11
C GLN A 241 8.36 -38.78 11.64
N GLN A 242 7.90 -39.88 11.05
CA GLN A 242 6.73 -40.61 11.52
C GLN A 242 7.06 -41.25 12.88
N PRO A 243 6.32 -40.98 13.97
CA PRO A 243 6.56 -41.62 15.26
C PRO A 243 5.95 -43.03 15.28
N ARG A 244 6.32 -43.90 14.33
CA ARG A 244 5.65 -45.21 14.15
C ARG A 244 6.38 -46.43 14.72
N HIS A 245 7.53 -46.26 15.36
CA HIS A 245 8.40 -47.41 15.64
C HIS A 245 8.38 -48.02 17.06
N ARG A 246 7.67 -47.45 18.05
CA ARG A 246 7.69 -48.00 19.43
C ARG A 246 6.49 -48.86 19.86
N CYS A 247 5.34 -48.81 19.17
CA CYS A 247 4.12 -49.40 19.74
C CYS A 247 3.85 -50.87 19.39
N ALA A 248 4.44 -51.41 18.31
CA ALA A 248 4.12 -52.77 17.85
C ALA A 248 4.79 -53.89 18.68
N ARG A 249 5.84 -53.61 19.46
CA ARG A 249 6.64 -54.66 20.11
C ARG A 249 6.19 -55.03 21.54
N GLN A 250 5.26 -54.29 22.14
CA GLN A 250 4.89 -54.46 23.57
C GLN A 250 3.47 -54.98 23.84
N ARG A 251 2.60 -55.13 22.83
CA ARG A 251 1.16 -55.35 23.04
C ARG A 251 0.64 -56.77 22.76
N LEU A 252 1.48 -57.79 22.95
CA LEU A 252 1.08 -59.19 22.66
C LEU A 252 0.40 -59.92 23.83
N HIS A 253 0.11 -59.26 24.98
CA HIS A 253 -0.15 -60.03 26.21
C HIS A 253 -1.41 -59.77 27.04
N LEU A 254 -2.36 -58.92 26.67
CA LEU A 254 -3.63 -58.81 27.42
C LEU A 254 -4.77 -58.38 26.49
N GLY A 255 -5.98 -58.94 26.66
CA GLY A 255 -7.19 -58.72 25.84
C GLY A 255 -7.75 -57.29 25.80
N VAL A 256 -6.91 -56.33 25.43
CA VAL A 256 -7.15 -54.88 25.28
C VAL A 256 -7.32 -54.52 23.79
N TRP A 257 -7.44 -55.52 22.91
CA TRP A 257 -7.41 -55.36 21.45
C TRP A 257 -8.46 -54.38 20.91
N VAL A 258 -9.72 -54.45 21.37
CA VAL A 258 -10.80 -53.60 20.84
C VAL A 258 -10.64 -52.12 21.24
N ALA A 259 -10.22 -51.84 22.47
CA ALA A 259 -9.96 -50.46 22.94
C ALA A 259 -8.67 -49.89 22.32
N ALA A 260 -7.65 -50.73 22.12
CA ALA A 260 -6.40 -50.34 21.47
C ALA A 260 -6.56 -50.06 19.96
N GLU A 261 -7.42 -50.81 19.28
CA GLU A 261 -7.71 -50.63 17.84
C GLU A 261 -8.51 -49.34 17.59
N GLY A 262 -9.48 -49.02 18.46
CA GLY A 262 -10.19 -47.74 18.42
C GLY A 262 -9.29 -46.53 18.68
N ASN A 263 -8.36 -46.62 19.64
CA ASN A 263 -7.40 -45.54 19.91
C ASN A 263 -6.41 -45.34 18.75
N GLY A 264 -5.91 -46.42 18.13
CA GLY A 264 -4.97 -46.33 17.02
C GLY A 264 -5.54 -45.63 15.78
N VAL A 265 -6.81 -45.87 15.45
CA VAL A 265 -7.46 -45.21 14.29
C VAL A 265 -7.72 -43.72 14.56
N SER A 266 -8.05 -43.35 15.80
CA SER A 266 -8.17 -41.94 16.21
C SER A 266 -6.83 -41.21 16.13
N GLU A 267 -5.74 -41.85 16.56
CA GLU A 267 -4.38 -41.31 16.41
C GLU A 267 -3.97 -41.14 14.94
N ASP A 268 -4.34 -42.08 14.06
CA ASP A 268 -4.09 -41.97 12.62
C ASP A 268 -4.83 -40.77 12.00
N TRP A 269 -6.09 -40.49 12.38
CA TRP A 269 -6.83 -39.31 11.90
C TRP A 269 -6.22 -37.98 12.37
N LYS A 270 -5.77 -37.92 13.63
CA LYS A 270 -5.05 -36.76 14.16
C LYS A 270 -3.73 -36.54 13.43
N TYR A 271 -3.00 -37.61 13.13
CA TYR A 271 -1.77 -37.52 12.35
C TYR A 271 -2.07 -37.03 10.92
N VAL A 272 -3.12 -37.53 10.27
CA VAL A 272 -3.55 -37.06 8.95
C VAL A 272 -3.89 -35.56 8.99
N ALA A 273 -4.64 -35.10 10.00
CA ALA A 273 -4.95 -33.68 10.18
C ALA A 273 -3.67 -32.83 10.36
N MET A 274 -2.70 -33.32 11.14
CA MET A 274 -1.40 -32.66 11.34
C MET A 274 -0.59 -32.58 10.03
N VAL A 275 -0.59 -33.64 9.22
CA VAL A 275 0.10 -33.65 7.91
C VAL A 275 -0.56 -32.68 6.93
N ILE A 276 -1.90 -32.64 6.89
CA ILE A 276 -2.65 -31.68 6.06
C ILE A 276 -2.32 -30.24 6.47
N ASP A 277 -2.29 -29.95 7.77
CA ASP A 277 -1.98 -28.62 8.28
C ASP A 277 -0.58 -28.15 7.85
N ARG A 278 0.39 -29.07 7.87
CA ARG A 278 1.78 -28.80 7.49
C ARG A 278 1.96 -28.65 5.98
N LEU A 279 1.20 -29.39 5.19
CA LEU A 279 1.13 -29.18 3.74
C LEU A 279 0.60 -27.77 3.43
N PHE A 280 -0.51 -27.37 4.05
CA PHE A 280 -1.06 -26.04 3.85
C PHE A 280 -0.10 -24.96 4.36
N LEU A 281 0.60 -25.17 5.47
CA LEU A 281 1.65 -24.26 5.95
C LEU A 281 2.68 -23.98 4.86
N TRP A 282 3.27 -25.00 4.23
CA TRP A 282 4.30 -24.79 3.21
C TRP A 282 3.76 -24.07 1.98
N ILE A 283 2.55 -24.41 1.53
CA ILE A 283 1.87 -23.72 0.44
C ILE A 283 1.65 -22.24 0.80
N PHE A 284 1.13 -21.98 1.99
CA PHE A 284 0.86 -20.62 2.47
C PHE A 284 2.12 -19.80 2.65
N VAL A 285 3.18 -20.37 3.23
CA VAL A 285 4.48 -19.71 3.37
C VAL A 285 5.03 -19.36 2.00
N PHE A 286 4.98 -20.28 1.04
CA PHE A 286 5.43 -20.00 -0.32
C PHE A 286 4.61 -18.86 -0.95
N VAL A 287 3.29 -18.94 -0.94
CA VAL A 287 2.41 -17.91 -1.53
C VAL A 287 2.58 -16.55 -0.85
N CYS A 288 2.70 -16.52 0.48
CA CYS A 288 2.96 -15.29 1.24
C CYS A 288 4.34 -14.72 0.90
N VAL A 289 5.41 -15.52 0.95
CA VAL A 289 6.79 -15.05 0.70
C VAL A 289 6.93 -14.54 -0.74
N PHE A 290 6.48 -15.31 -1.73
CA PHE A 290 6.54 -14.87 -3.14
C PHE A 290 5.61 -13.68 -3.40
N GLY A 291 4.43 -13.63 -2.78
CA GLY A 291 3.52 -12.48 -2.86
C GLY A 291 4.12 -11.21 -2.28
N THR A 292 4.68 -11.28 -1.07
CA THR A 292 5.36 -10.15 -0.40
C THR A 292 6.58 -9.71 -1.20
N ILE A 293 7.45 -10.64 -1.60
CA ILE A 293 8.64 -10.32 -2.42
C ILE A 293 8.22 -9.66 -3.74
N GLY A 294 7.26 -10.23 -4.48
CA GLY A 294 6.80 -9.69 -5.75
C GLY A 294 6.22 -8.27 -5.64
N MET A 295 5.46 -7.99 -4.58
CA MET A 295 4.86 -6.66 -4.36
C MET A 295 5.87 -5.61 -3.88
N PHE A 296 6.82 -5.98 -3.02
CA PHE A 296 7.83 -5.05 -2.50
C PHE A 296 9.03 -4.85 -3.44
N LEU A 297 9.29 -5.77 -4.39
CA LEU A 297 10.29 -5.57 -5.44
C LEU A 297 9.85 -4.58 -6.53
N GLN A 298 8.54 -4.46 -6.78
CA GLN A 298 8.01 -3.53 -7.77
C GLN A 298 8.50 -2.07 -7.59
N PRO A 299 8.44 -1.45 -6.39
CA PRO A 299 8.98 -0.11 -6.17
C PRO A 299 10.51 -0.02 -6.27
N LEU A 300 11.25 -1.11 -5.97
CA LEU A 300 12.72 -1.16 -6.11
C LEU A 300 13.16 -1.08 -7.57
N PHE A 301 12.50 -1.80 -8.49
CA PHE A 301 12.82 -1.76 -9.91
C PHE A 301 12.44 -0.44 -10.59
N GLN A 302 11.40 0.23 -10.10
CA GLN A 302 10.97 1.53 -10.61
C GLN A 302 11.97 2.64 -10.27
N ASN A 303 12.55 2.63 -9.06
CA ASN A 303 13.61 3.57 -8.67
C ASN A 303 14.85 3.44 -9.56
N TYR A 304 15.21 2.22 -9.99
CA TYR A 304 16.33 1.99 -10.91
C TYR A 304 16.06 2.57 -12.30
N THR A 305 14.86 2.35 -12.86
CA THR A 305 14.49 2.88 -14.19
C THR A 305 14.37 4.40 -14.19
N THR A 306 13.83 5.00 -13.12
CA THR A 306 13.69 6.46 -13.00
C THR A 306 15.04 7.15 -12.80
N ALA A 307 15.95 6.55 -12.01
CA ALA A 307 17.32 7.04 -11.85
C ALA A 307 18.11 6.96 -13.16
N THR A 308 17.87 5.93 -13.97
CA THR A 308 18.54 5.77 -15.28
C THR A 308 18.06 6.83 -16.29
N PHE A 309 16.77 7.21 -16.26
CA PHE A 309 16.23 8.26 -17.14
C PHE A 309 16.70 9.67 -16.76
N LEU A 310 16.75 10.01 -15.46
CA LEU A 310 17.26 11.31 -15.01
C LEU A 310 18.76 11.49 -15.29
N HIS A 311 19.53 10.40 -15.32
CA HIS A 311 20.95 10.45 -15.73
C HIS A 311 21.13 10.58 -17.24
N ALA A 312 20.16 10.14 -18.05
CA ALA A 312 20.21 10.24 -19.50
C ALA A 312 19.93 11.67 -20.00
N ASP A 313 18.99 12.40 -19.38
CA ASP A 313 18.67 13.79 -19.76
C ASP A 313 19.81 14.79 -19.47
N HIS A 314 20.66 14.51 -18.47
CA HIS A 314 21.87 15.32 -18.23
C HIS A 314 23.04 15.00 -19.16
N SER A 315 22.91 14.03 -20.08
CA SER A 315 23.98 13.60 -20.98
C SER A 315 23.77 13.97 -22.46
N ALA A 316 22.70 14.71 -22.79
CA ALA A 316 22.53 15.27 -24.13
C ALA A 316 23.36 16.55 -24.29
N PRO A 317 24.39 16.60 -25.16
CA PRO A 317 25.10 17.84 -25.44
C PRO A 317 24.20 18.77 -26.26
N SER A 318 24.11 20.03 -25.82
CA SER A 318 23.63 21.15 -26.64
C SER A 318 24.31 21.10 -28.01
N SER A 319 23.52 20.83 -29.06
CA SER A 319 23.98 20.85 -30.44
C SER A 319 23.13 21.83 -31.24
N LYS A 320 23.75 23.00 -31.48
CA LYS A 320 23.53 24.00 -32.54
C LYS A 320 22.29 24.88 -32.44
#